data_AF-A0A7U4THF5-F1
#
_entry.id   AF-A0A7U4THF5-F1
#
_cell.length_a   1.000
_cell.length_b   1.000
_cell.length_c   1.000
_cell.angle_alpha   90.00
_cell.angle_beta   90.00
_cell.angle_gamma   90.00
#
_symmetry.space_group_name_H-M   'P 1'
#
loop_
_entity.id
_entity.type
_entity.pdbx_description
1 polymer ?
#
loop_
_entity_poly.entity_id
_entity_poly.type
_entity_poly.pdbx_seq_one_letter_code
_entity_poly.pdbx_strand_id
1 'polypeptide(L)'
;MGKKKTWTVNAVISIPSNIAEGYMRGSREYIQFLRIALGSAAELETQLSLSKDLGFCSYNEFEKICYINQEVIKLLKTYINRLSK
;
A
#
# COMPACT_ATOMS: atom_id res chain seq x y z
N MET A 1 9.10 -15.26 -18.85
CA MET A 1 9.56 -14.58 -17.62
C MET A 1 9.11 -13.11 -17.54
N GLY A 2 7.88 -12.78 -17.99
CA GLY A 2 7.46 -11.37 -18.23
C GLY A 2 6.20 -10.88 -17.49
N LYS A 3 5.55 -11.71 -16.66
CA LYS A 3 4.30 -11.35 -15.95
C LYS A 3 4.39 -11.37 -14.42
N LYS A 4 5.54 -11.73 -13.84
CA LYS A 4 5.70 -11.91 -12.38
C LYS A 4 6.02 -10.61 -11.62
N LYS A 5 6.53 -9.57 -12.28
CA LYS A 5 6.85 -8.27 -11.65
C LYS A 5 5.69 -7.27 -11.59
N THR A 6 4.60 -7.51 -12.32
CA THR A 6 3.59 -6.47 -12.60
C THR A 6 2.64 -6.19 -11.43
N TRP A 7 2.26 -7.21 -10.66
CA TRP A 7 1.24 -7.07 -9.61
C TRP A 7 1.72 -6.24 -8.41
N THR A 8 2.97 -6.43 -7.99
CA THR A 8 3.61 -5.65 -6.91
C THR A 8 3.78 -4.18 -7.29
N VAL A 9 4.13 -3.90 -8.54
CA VAL A 9 4.29 -2.53 -9.05
C VAL A 9 2.94 -1.80 -9.03
N ASN A 10 1.87 -2.48 -9.42
CA ASN A 10 0.53 -1.89 -9.41
C ASN A 10 0.05 -1.57 -7.98
N ALA A 11 0.24 -2.47 -7.02
CA ALA A 11 -0.14 -2.23 -5.62
C ALA A 11 0.64 -1.03 -5.03
N VAL A 12 1.96 -0.98 -5.24
CA VAL A 12 2.82 0.13 -4.76
C VAL A 12 2.41 1.47 -5.38
N ILE A 13 2.14 1.52 -6.69
CA ILE A 13 1.74 2.76 -7.38
C ILE A 13 0.32 3.19 -6.99
N SER A 14 -0.56 2.23 -6.70
CA SER A 14 -1.95 2.47 -6.32
C SER A 14 -2.06 3.25 -5.00
N ILE A 15 -1.18 3.00 -4.03
CA ILE A 15 -1.19 3.67 -2.72
C ILE A 15 -1.10 5.21 -2.86
N PRO A 16 -0.01 5.80 -3.42
CA PRO A 16 0.11 7.24 -3.56
C PRO A 16 -0.90 7.81 -4.57
N SER A 17 -1.26 7.05 -5.63
CA SER A 17 -2.25 7.48 -6.62
C SER A 17 -3.62 7.72 -5.99
N ASN A 18 -4.10 6.78 -5.17
CA ASN A 18 -5.39 6.95 -4.49
C ASN A 18 -5.35 8.07 -3.44
N ILE A 19 -4.24 8.25 -2.72
CA ILE A 19 -4.10 9.37 -1.79
C ILE A 19 -4.20 10.71 -2.53
N ALA A 20 -3.47 10.87 -3.64
CA ALA A 20 -3.45 12.10 -4.41
C ALA A 20 -4.78 12.37 -5.12
N GLU A 21 -5.38 11.34 -5.73
CA GLU A 21 -6.67 11.47 -6.40
C GLU A 21 -7.77 11.84 -5.40
N GLY A 22 -7.83 11.13 -4.27
CA GLY A 22 -8.81 11.40 -3.21
C GLY A 22 -8.68 12.79 -2.62
N TYR A 23 -7.46 13.32 -2.50
CA TYR A 23 -7.22 14.67 -1.98
C TYR A 23 -7.87 15.77 -2.84
N MET A 24 -7.98 15.54 -4.15
CA MET A 24 -8.66 16.44 -5.08
C MET A 24 -10.20 16.28 -5.06
N ARG A 25 -10.74 15.40 -4.20
CA ARG A 25 -12.18 15.17 -4.03
C ARG A 25 -12.68 15.81 -2.72
N GLY A 26 -14.00 15.74 -2.51
CA GLY A 26 -14.63 16.14 -1.25
C GLY A 26 -14.21 15.26 -0.07
N SER A 27 -14.53 15.69 1.15
CA SER A 27 -14.11 15.02 2.40
C SER A 27 -14.58 13.56 2.50
N ARG A 28 -15.81 13.27 2.06
CA ARG A 28 -16.39 11.93 2.10
C ARG A 28 -15.68 10.98 1.12
N GLU A 29 -15.49 11.43 -0.11
CA GLU A 29 -14.79 10.69 -1.15
C GLU A 29 -13.33 10.49 -0.77
N TYR A 30 -12.68 11.50 -0.17
CA TYR A 30 -11.29 11.38 0.24
C TYR A 30 -11.08 10.21 1.21
N ILE A 31 -11.95 10.06 2.22
CA ILE A 31 -11.91 8.93 3.14
C ILE A 31 -12.05 7.59 2.41
N GLN A 32 -12.90 7.51 1.38
CA GLN A 32 -13.04 6.31 0.56
C GLN A 32 -11.74 6.00 -0.20
N PHE A 33 -11.12 6.98 -0.84
CA PHE A 33 -9.85 6.83 -1.53
C PHE A 33 -8.71 6.42 -0.59
N LEU A 34 -8.66 6.98 0.63
CA LEU A 34 -7.70 6.56 1.65
C LEU A 34 -7.89 5.10 2.08
N ARG A 35 -9.14 4.62 2.16
CA ARG A 35 -9.44 3.20 2.43
C ARG A 35 -9.00 2.30 1.28
N ILE A 36 -9.12 2.75 0.03
CA ILE A 36 -8.59 2.03 -1.14
C ILE A 36 -7.05 1.94 -1.05
N ALA A 37 -6.38 3.06 -0.75
CA ALA A 37 -4.93 3.08 -0.53
C ALA A 37 -4.50 2.11 0.59
N LEU A 38 -5.25 2.06 1.69
CA LEU A 38 -5.01 1.12 2.78
C LEU A 38 -5.17 -0.34 2.33
N GLY A 39 -6.18 -0.64 1.49
CA GLY A 39 -6.35 -1.97 0.88
C GLY A 39 -5.17 -2.36 0.00
N SER A 40 -4.67 -1.46 -0.84
CA SER A 40 -3.47 -1.70 -1.67
C SER A 40 -2.22 -1.97 -0.83
N ALA A 41 -2.05 -1.30 0.32
CA ALA A 41 -0.94 -1.55 1.24
C ALA A 41 -1.02 -2.94 1.90
N ALA A 42 -2.23 -3.42 2.23
CA ALA A 42 -2.44 -4.77 2.76
C ALA A 42 -2.19 -5.86 1.70
N GLU A 43 -2.59 -5.61 0.44
CA GLU A 43 -2.29 -6.50 -0.67
C GLU A 43 -0.78 -6.60 -0.90
N LEU A 44 -0.07 -5.46 -0.86
CA LEU A 44 1.39 -5.42 -0.97
C LEU A 44 2.07 -6.26 0.12
N GLU A 45 1.58 -6.21 1.37
CA GLU A 45 2.07 -7.02 2.50
C GLU A 45 2.01 -8.53 2.18
N THR A 46 0.91 -8.98 1.59
CA THR A 46 0.72 -10.38 1.16
C THR A 46 1.70 -10.73 0.03
N GLN A 47 1.83 -9.85 -0.97
CA GLN A 47 2.71 -10.06 -2.11
C GLN A 47 4.19 -10.05 -1.72
N LEU A 48 4.61 -9.24 -0.74
CA LEU A 48 5.97 -9.22 -0.21
C LEU A 48 6.30 -10.52 0.51
N SER A 49 5.36 -11.05 1.29
CA SER A 49 5.51 -12.35 1.96
C SER A 49 5.72 -13.48 0.94
N LEU A 50 4.87 -13.52 -0.09
CA LEU A 50 5.04 -14.48 -1.20
C LEU A 50 6.35 -14.27 -1.97
N SER A 51 6.78 -13.02 -2.16
CA SER A 51 8.02 -12.71 -2.88
C SER A 51 9.25 -13.19 -2.11
N LYS A 52 9.23 -13.10 -0.79
CA LYS A 52 10.26 -13.68 0.09
C LYS A 52 10.28 -15.21 -0.03
N ASP A 53 9.12 -15.86 0.09
CA ASP A 53 9.03 -17.32 0.05
C ASP A 53 9.47 -17.92 -1.29
N LEU A 54 9.23 -17.18 -2.38
CA LEU A 54 9.64 -17.56 -3.74
C LEU A 54 11.08 -17.13 -4.09
N GLY A 55 11.81 -16.50 -3.17
CA GLY A 55 13.19 -16.05 -3.37
C GLY A 55 13.34 -14.91 -4.40
N PHE A 56 12.30 -14.07 -4.57
CA PHE A 56 12.34 -12.92 -5.48
C PHE A 56 12.98 -11.67 -4.88
N CYS A 57 13.25 -11.65 -3.57
CA CYS A 57 13.99 -10.60 -2.89
C CYS A 57 14.90 -11.19 -1.79
N SER A 58 15.95 -10.47 -1.45
CA SER A 58 16.78 -10.78 -0.27
C SER A 58 16.03 -10.49 1.02
N TYR A 59 16.44 -11.13 2.12
CA TYR A 59 15.88 -10.89 3.44
C TYR A 59 15.95 -9.40 3.85
N ASN A 60 17.08 -8.74 3.56
CA ASN A 60 17.28 -7.33 3.89
C ASN A 60 16.35 -6.40 3.06
N GLU A 61 16.13 -6.71 1.78
CA GLU A 61 15.16 -5.97 0.96
C GLU A 61 13.73 -6.19 1.47
N PHE A 62 13.36 -7.43 1.79
CA PHE A 62 12.06 -7.76 2.37
C PHE A 62 11.81 -6.98 3.65
N GLU A 63 12.73 -7.01 4.62
CA GLU A 63 12.58 -6.30 5.90
C GLU A 63 12.43 -4.81 5.70
N LYS A 64 13.27 -4.21 4.85
CA LYS A 64 13.22 -2.78 4.56
C LYS A 64 11.87 -2.36 3.95
N ILE A 65 11.37 -3.12 2.97
CA ILE A 65 10.11 -2.78 2.30
C ILE A 65 8.93 -3.02 3.24
N CYS A 66 8.94 -4.13 4.01
CA CYS A 66 7.91 -4.44 4.99
C CYS A 66 7.80 -3.34 6.06
N TYR A 67 8.93 -2.89 6.60
CA TYR A 67 8.99 -1.78 7.55
C TYR A 67 8.34 -0.51 7.01
N ILE A 68 8.69 -0.10 5.78
CA ILE A 68 8.11 1.09 5.14
C ILE A 68 6.60 0.91 4.94
N ASN A 69 6.16 -0.26 4.48
CA ASN A 69 4.73 -0.53 4.26
C ASN A 69 3.92 -0.46 5.57
N GLN A 70 4.47 -0.99 6.66
CA GLN A 70 3.84 -0.92 7.98
C GLN A 70 3.67 0.52 8.46
N GLU A 71 4.69 1.37 8.27
CA GLU A 71 4.59 2.79 8.60
C GLU A 71 3.52 3.50 7.76
N VAL A 72 3.42 3.19 6.47
CA VAL A 72 2.36 3.71 5.59
C VAL A 72 0.97 3.28 6.08
N ILE A 73 0.78 2.00 6.42
CA ILE A 73 -0.50 1.48 6.95
C ILE A 73 -0.88 2.21 8.25
N LYS A 74 0.08 2.41 9.16
CA LYS A 74 -0.15 3.09 10.44
C LYS A 74 -0.55 4.55 10.24
N LEU A 75 0.13 5.26 9.33
CA LEU A 75 -0.19 6.64 8.98
C LEU A 75 -1.59 6.74 8.36
N LEU A 76 -1.91 5.88 7.39
CA LEU A 76 -3.23 5.84 6.74
C LEU A 76 -4.35 5.57 7.75
N LYS A 77 -4.21 4.55 8.61
CA LYS A 77 -5.21 4.25 9.65
C LYS A 77 -5.42 5.43 10.59
N THR A 78 -4.33 6.02 11.07
CA THR A 78 -4.40 7.19 11.98
C THR A 78 -5.10 8.36 11.31
N TYR A 79 -4.80 8.62 10.04
CA TYR A 79 -5.36 9.75 9.31
C TYR A 79 -6.85 9.53 8.97
N ILE A 80 -7.22 8.34 8.48
CA ILE A 80 -8.63 7.96 8.24
C ILE A 80 -9.46 8.12 9.52
N ASN A 81 -8.94 7.66 10.66
CA ASN A 81 -9.63 7.78 11.94
C ASN A 81 -9.80 9.22 12.41
N ARG A 82 -8.89 10.13 12.05
CA ARG A 82 -9.02 11.56 12.36
C ARG A 82 -10.07 12.24 11.48
N LEU A 83 -10.18 11.86 10.22
CA LEU A 83 -11.13 12.43 9.26
C LEU A 83 -12.54 11.87 9.38
N SER A 84 -12.69 10.65 9.92
CA SER A 84 -13.99 9.98 10.10
C SER A 84 -14.67 10.31 11.44
N LYS A 85 -14.08 11.20 12.23
CA LYS A 85 -14.67 11.77 13.46
C LYS A 85 -15.27 13.13 13.14
#